data_AF-A0A9E3WW91-F1
#
_entry.id   AF-A0A9E3WW91-F1
#
_cell.length_a   1.000
_cell.length_b   1.000
_cell.length_c   1.000
_cell.angle_alpha   90.00
_cell.angle_beta   90.00
_cell.angle_gamma   90.00
#
_symmetry.space_group_name_H-M   'P 1'
#
loop_
_entity.id
_entity.type
_entity.pdbx_description
1 polymer ?
#
loop_
_entity_poly.entity_id
_entity_poly.type
_entity_poly.pdbx_seq_one_letter_code
_entity_poly.pdbx_strand_id
1 'polypeptide(L)' 'VGHDKAVQGNLDPLTLLADRDTIGQRVQEVLDQAAGRPGHIFNLGHGVLQQTPVENAIAVVDAVHQRSSR' A
#
# COMPACT_ATOMS: atom_id res chain seq x y z
N VAL A 1 -1.15 -2.54 18.71
CA VAL A 1 0.33 -2.57 18.68
C VAL A 1 0.83 -1.18 19.09
N GLY A 2 1.64 -1.07 20.15
CA GLY A 2 2.21 0.22 20.62
C GLY A 2 3.20 0.82 19.61
N HIS A 3 3.64 2.07 19.78
CA HIS A 3 4.50 2.80 18.83
C HIS A 3 5.99 2.41 18.86
N ASP A 4 6.38 1.51 19.77
CA ASP A 4 7.74 0.98 19.97
C ASP A 4 8.14 -0.10 18.95
N LYS A 5 7.20 -0.55 18.12
CA LYS A 5 7.38 -1.63 17.15
C LYS A 5 7.10 -1.13 15.73
N ALA A 6 7.85 -1.63 14.76
CA ALA A 6 7.48 -1.47 13.35
C ALA A 6 6.16 -2.24 13.06
N VAL A 7 5.41 -1.77 12.07
CA VAL A 7 4.19 -2.42 11.56
C VAL A 7 4.31 -2.60 10.06
N GLN A 8 3.79 -3.70 9.53
CA GLN A 8 3.81 -4.00 8.10
C GLN A 8 2.40 -4.25 7.57
N GLY A 9 2.09 -3.73 6.38
CA GLY A 9 0.79 -3.90 5.72
C GLY A 9 0.13 -2.57 5.33
N ASN A 10 -1.16 -2.56 5.01
CA ASN A 10 -2.14 -3.66 5.02
C ASN A 10 -3.08 -3.62 3.81
N LEU A 11 -2.57 -3.24 2.63
CA LEU A 11 -3.39 -3.08 1.43
C LEU A 11 -4.07 -4.40 1.03
N ASP A 12 -5.38 -4.37 0.75
CA ASP A 12 -6.10 -5.52 0.23
C ASP A 12 -5.55 -5.90 -1.17
N PRO A 13 -5.09 -7.15 -1.40
CA PRO A 13 -4.61 -7.60 -2.71
C PRO A 13 -5.62 -7.42 -3.85
N LEU A 14 -6.93 -7.42 -3.58
CA LEU A 14 -7.95 -7.17 -4.60
C LEU A 14 -7.84 -5.76 -5.20
N THR A 15 -7.25 -4.80 -4.48
CA THR A 15 -6.97 -3.46 -4.99
C THR A 15 -6.14 -3.51 -6.28
N LEU A 16 -5.25 -4.50 -6.40
CA LEU A 16 -4.39 -4.67 -7.57
C LEU A 16 -5.16 -5.04 -8.85
N LEU A 17 -6.45 -5.34 -8.76
CA LEU A 17 -7.32 -5.62 -9.92
C LEU A 17 -8.18 -4.41 -10.32
N ALA A 18 -8.10 -3.31 -9.57
CA ALA A 18 -8.87 -2.10 -9.85
C ALA A 18 -8.16 -1.19 -10.87
N ASP A 19 -8.85 -0.11 -11.25
CA ASP A 19 -8.27 0.97 -12.04
C ASP A 19 -7.22 1.78 -11.25
N ARG A 20 -6.46 2.61 -11.96
CA ARG A 20 -5.36 3.43 -11.40
C ARG A 20 -5.81 4.40 -10.31
N ASP A 21 -6.98 5.01 -10.48
CA ASP A 21 -7.48 6.02 -9.54
C ASP A 21 -7.85 5.36 -8.22
N THR A 22 -8.55 4.22 -8.30
CA THR A 22 -8.87 3.38 -7.15
C THR A 22 -7.59 2.90 -6.45
N ILE A 23 -6.61 2.36 -7.18
CA ILE A 23 -5.31 1.96 -6.62
C ILE A 23 -4.67 3.11 -5.85
N GLY A 24 -4.63 4.29 -6.46
CA GLY A 24 -4.17 5.51 -5.82
C GLY A 24 -4.91 5.76 -4.51
N GLN A 25 -6.24 5.90 -4.53
CA GLN A 25 -7.02 6.20 -3.32
C GLN A 25 -6.74 5.21 -2.19
N ARG A 26 -6.72 3.90 -2.48
CA ARG A 26 -6.46 2.87 -1.49
C ARG A 26 -5.04 2.92 -0.90
N VAL A 27 -4.03 3.24 -1.71
CA VAL A 27 -2.66 3.47 -1.20
C VAL A 27 -2.64 4.67 -0.25
N GLN A 28 -3.32 5.76 -0.59
CA GLN A 28 -3.38 6.95 0.28
C GLN A 28 -4.02 6.60 1.63
N GLU A 29 -5.15 5.89 1.62
CA GLU A 29 -5.85 5.51 2.84
C GLU A 29 -4.98 4.68 3.80
N VAL A 30 -4.17 3.75 3.27
CA VAL A 30 -3.26 2.93 4.09
C VAL A 30 -2.13 3.78 4.68
N LEU A 31 -1.58 4.73 3.90
CA LEU A 31 -0.56 5.66 4.38
C LEU A 31 -1.12 6.62 5.45
N ASP A 32 -2.36 7.09 5.28
CA ASP A 32 -3.05 7.94 6.24
C ASP A 32 -3.33 7.21 7.55
N GLN A 33 -3.69 5.93 7.49
CA GLN A 33 -3.84 5.08 8.68
C GLN A 33 -2.53 4.92 9.46
N ALA A 34 -1.39 4.87 8.77
CA ALA A 34 -0.09 4.88 9.42
C ALA A 34 0.24 6.25 10.04
N ALA A 35 -0.39 7.34 9.57
CA ALA A 35 -0.28 8.67 10.13
C ALA A 35 1.18 9.16 10.33
N GLY A 36 2.07 8.82 9.39
CA GLY A 36 3.50 9.17 9.47
C GLY A 36 4.27 8.47 10.60
N ARG A 37 3.71 7.40 11.18
CA ARG A 37 4.36 6.61 12.22
C ARG A 37 5.71 6.06 11.74
N PRO A 38 6.80 6.23 12.51
CA PRO A 38 8.08 5.62 12.18
C PRO A 38 7.97 4.09 12.19
N GLY A 39 8.65 3.43 11.24
CA GLY A 39 8.65 1.98 11.11
C GLY A 39 7.38 1.39 10.47
N HIS A 40 6.61 2.18 9.69
CA HIS A 40 5.61 1.61 8.79
C HIS A 40 6.28 1.05 7.54
N ILE A 41 6.09 -0.24 7.30
CA ILE A 41 6.48 -0.93 6.07
C ILE A 41 5.21 -1.17 5.27
N PHE A 42 4.98 -0.39 4.21
CA PHE A 42 3.84 -0.62 3.34
C PHE A 42 3.94 -2.03 2.72
N ASN A 43 2.83 -2.78 2.78
CA ASN A 43 2.74 -4.08 2.14
C ASN A 43 1.27 -4.43 1.88
N LEU A 44 1.04 -5.48 1.12
CA LEU A 44 -0.25 -6.14 1.03
C LEU A 44 -0.57 -6.85 2.36
N GLY A 45 -1.86 -7.02 2.64
CA GLY A 45 -2.34 -7.85 3.76
C GLY A 45 -2.25 -9.36 3.48
N HIS A 46 -2.08 -9.75 2.21
CA HIS A 46 -1.91 -11.14 1.78
C HIS A 46 -1.07 -11.22 0.50
N GLY A 47 -0.86 -12.43 -0.04
CA GLY A 47 -0.14 -12.61 -1.30
C GLY A 47 -0.80 -11.92 -2.49
N VAL A 48 0.03 -11.57 -3.49
CA VAL A 48 -0.44 -11.09 -4.80
C VAL A 48 -1.30 -12.15 -5.48
N LEU A 49 -2.35 -11.73 -6.18
CA LEU A 49 -3.24 -12.62 -6.92
C LEU A 49 -2.61 -12.98 -8.27
N GLN A 50 -2.80 -14.21 -8.74
CA GLN A 50 -2.23 -14.67 -10.02
C GLN A 50 -2.68 -13.82 -11.22
N GLN A 51 -3.91 -13.30 -11.16
CA GLN A 51 -4.49 -12.44 -12.20
C GLN A 51 -4.10 -10.96 -12.08
N THR A 52 -3.26 -10.57 -11.11
CA THR A 52 -2.84 -9.19 -10.95
C THR A 52 -2.07 -8.72 -12.19
N PRO A 53 -2.54 -7.67 -12.88
CA PRO A 53 -1.76 -7.04 -13.93
C PRO A 53 -0.46 -6.47 -13.34
N VAL A 54 0.67 -6.75 -13.98
CA VAL A 54 1.99 -6.32 -13.49
C VAL A 54 2.06 -4.81 -13.38
N GLU A 55 1.45 -4.11 -14.33
CA GLU A 55 1.33 -2.66 -14.33
C GLU A 55 0.65 -2.14 -13.07
N ASN A 56 -0.35 -2.85 -12.52
CA ASN A 56 -1.05 -2.47 -11.28
C ASN A 56 -0.18 -2.63 -10.04
N ALA A 57 0.66 -3.67 -9.99
CA ALA A 57 1.68 -3.79 -8.95
C ALA A 57 2.68 -2.63 -9.03
N ILE A 58 3.13 -2.27 -10.23
CA ILE A 58 4.05 -1.13 -10.44
C ILE A 58 3.40 0.19 -9.95
N ALA A 59 2.14 0.45 -10.30
CA ALA A 59 1.48 1.69 -9.85
C ALA A 59 1.28 1.77 -8.33
N VAL A 60 1.07 0.64 -7.64
CA VAL A 60 1.10 0.64 -6.17
C VAL A 60 2.46 1.07 -5.66
N VAL A 61 3.55 0.48 -6.18
CA VAL A 61 4.92 0.82 -5.76
C VAL A 61 5.21 2.30 -6.02
N ASP A 62 4.88 2.80 -7.21
CA ASP A 62 5.10 4.20 -7.57
C ASP A 62 4.29 5.14 -6.67
N ALA A 63 3.01 4.85 -6.44
CA ALA A 63 2.14 5.65 -5.58
C ALA A 63 2.63 5.68 -4.13
N VAL A 64 3.13 4.54 -3.60
CA VAL A 64 3.70 4.46 -2.25
C VAL A 64 4.92 5.37 -2.17
N HIS A 65 5.89 5.26 -3.08
CA HIS A 65 7.08 6.10 -3.06
C HIS A 65 6.76 7.59 -3.25
N GLN A 66 5.88 7.92 -4.19
CA GLN A 66 5.51 9.32 -4.46
C GLN A 66 4.88 10.01 -3.26
N ARG A 67 4.11 9.29 -2.43
CA ARG A 67 3.30 9.88 -1.35
C ARG A 67 3.90 9.72 0.04
N SER A 68 4.82 8.79 0.21
CA SER A 68 5.55 8.58 1.46
C SER A 68 6.93 9.23 1.47
N SER A 69 7.49 9.61 0.32
CA SER A 69 8.71 10.41 0.27
C SER A 69 8.42 11.83 0.76
N ARG A 70 8.93 12.13 1.95
CA ARG A 70 8.99 13.47 2.55
C ARG A 70 10.39 13.71 3.07
#